data_AF-A0A950VX25-F1
#
_entry.id   AF-A0A950VX25-F1
#
_cell.length_a   1.000
_cell.length_b   1.000
_cell.length_c   1.000
_cell.angle_alpha   90.00
_cell.angle_beta   90.00
_cell.angle_gamma   90.00
#
_symmetry.space_group_name_H-M   'P 1'
#
loop_
_entity.id
_entity.type
_entity.pdbx_description
1 polymer ?
#
loop_
_entity_poly.entity_id
_entity_poly.type
_entity_poly.pdbx_seq_one_letter_code
_entity_poly.pdbx_strand_id
1 'polypeptide(L)' 'MLTDDDVREILRIIDESALEELRLETDGFSLHVLKGAAGAAPAGAAVARPAGPAATGEPGRATAAP' A
#
# COMPACT_ATOMS: atom_id res chain seq x y z
N MET A 1 17.69 17.28 1.94
CA MET A 1 17.55 16.07 2.77
C MET A 1 16.48 16.39 3.79
N LEU A 2 15.41 15.59 3.85
CA LEU A 2 14.38 15.75 4.86
C LEU A 2 14.89 15.08 6.14
N THR A 3 15.01 15.84 7.23
CA THR A 3 15.46 15.34 8.52
C THR A 3 14.27 14.96 9.41
N ASP A 4 14.52 14.23 10.50
CA ASP A 4 13.49 13.87 11.48
C ASP A 4 12.77 15.09 12.07
N ASP A 5 13.49 16.22 12.19
CA ASP A 5 12.92 17.49 12.66
C ASP A 5 11.94 18.08 11.63
N ASP A 6 12.34 18.09 10.35
CA ASP A 6 11.46 18.51 9.25
C ASP A 6 10.20 17.65 9.18
N VAL A 7 10.31 16.34 9.37
CA VAL A 7 9.17 15.41 9.38
C VAL A 7 8.21 15.74 10.53
N ARG A 8 8.75 16.00 11.73
CA ARG A 8 7.93 16.34 12.91
C ARG A 8 7.20 17.67 12.72
N GLU A 9 7.87 18.67 12.17
CA GLU A 9 7.27 19.97 11.85
C GLU A 9 6.11 19.81 10.84
N ILE A 10 6.32 19.03 9.77
CA ILE A 10 5.29 18.73 8.77
C ILE A 10 4.07 18.05 9.41
N LEU A 11 4.29 17.02 10.24
CA LEU A 11 3.19 16.32 10.93
C LEU A 11 2.41 17.23 11.87
N ARG A 12 3.08 18.17 12.55
CA ARG A 12 2.41 19.16 13.41
C ARG A 12 1.51 20.08 12.59
N ILE A 13 2.00 20.61 11.48
CA ILE A 13 1.24 21.51 10.60
C ILE A 13 0.00 20.79 10.04
N ILE A 14 0.13 19.52 9.65
CA ILE A 14 -0.99 18.71 9.15
C ILE A 14 -2.03 18.46 10.26
N ASP A 15 -1.58 18.20 11.49
CA ASP A 15 -2.47 18.02 12.65
C ASP A 15 -3.24 19.30 12.99
N GLU A 16 -2.60 20.46 12.95
CA GLU A 16 -3.23 21.77 13.21
C GLU A 16 -4.15 22.22 12.05
N SER A 17 -3.98 21.65 10.85
CA SER A 17 -4.78 21.96 9.66
C SER A 17 -6.07 21.13 9.58
N ALA A 18 -7.10 21.65 8.90
CA ALA A 18 -8.32 20.89 8.56
C ALA A 18 -8.11 19.90 7.40
N LEU A 19 -6.88 19.51 7.12
CA LEU A 19 -6.50 18.67 5.99
C LEU A 19 -6.67 17.19 6.38
N GLU A 20 -7.50 16.46 5.64
CA GLU A 20 -7.71 15.03 5.90
C GLU A 20 -6.61 14.15 5.27
N GLU A 21 -6.02 14.61 4.15
CA GLU A 21 -5.03 13.85 3.39
C GLU A 21 -3.99 14.76 2.72
N LEU A 22 -2.70 14.42 2.87
CA LEU A 22 -1.58 15.04 2.16
C LEU A 22 -0.89 14.00 1.27
N ARG A 23 -0.74 14.33 -0.02
CA ARG A 23 0.05 13.57 -1.00
C ARG A 23 1.08 14.49 -1.65
N LEU A 24 2.34 14.09 -1.59
CA LEU A 24 3.44 14.79 -2.23
C LEU A 24 4.32 13.78 -2.95
N GLU A 25 4.59 14.04 -4.23
CA GLU A 25 5.55 13.29 -5.03
C GLU A 25 6.58 14.25 -5.60
N THR A 26 7.85 13.90 -5.45
CA THR A 26 9.01 14.60 -5.94
C THR A 26 10.02 13.57 -6.46
N ASP A 27 11.04 14.02 -7.18
CA ASP A 27 12.02 13.14 -7.82
C ASP A 27 12.71 12.23 -6.77
N GLY A 28 12.27 10.98 -6.69
CA GLY A 28 12.75 9.99 -5.73
C GLY A 28 12.17 10.06 -4.31
N PHE A 29 11.13 10.86 -4.05
CA PHE A 29 10.48 10.96 -2.74
C PHE A 29 8.96 11.08 -2.84
N SER A 30 8.26 10.16 -2.16
CA SER A 30 6.80 10.16 -2.04
C SER A 30 6.39 10.20 -0.57
N LEU A 31 5.54 11.15 -0.20
CA LEU A 31 4.97 11.30 1.13
C LEU A 31 3.45 11.23 1.06
N HIS A 32 2.87 10.30 1.80
CA HIS A 32 1.43 10.12 1.91
C HIS A 32 1.04 10.12 3.39
N VAL A 33 0.25 11.10 3.81
CA VAL A 33 -0.21 11.27 5.20
C VAL A 33 -1.74 11.32 5.21
N LEU A 34 -2.36 10.53 6.08
CA LEU A 34 -3.82 10.48 6.27
C LEU A 34 -4.13 10.80 7.74
N LYS A 35 -4.91 11.85 7.98
CA LYS A 35 -5.32 12.27 9.32
C LYS A 35 -6.54 11.44 9.75
N GLY A 36 -6.49 10.85 10.95
CA GLY A 36 -7.60 10.09 11.53
C GLY A 36 -7.59 8.58 11.30
N ALA A 37 -6.62 8.02 10.57
CA ALA A 37 -6.43 6.57 10.47
C ALA A 37 -5.63 6.01 11.65
N ALA A 38 -6.09 6.26 12.88
CA ALA A 38 -5.61 5.52 14.05
C ALA A 38 -6.14 4.08 13.98
N GLY A 39 -5.52 3.23 13.14
CA GLY A 39 -5.82 1.79 13.06
C GLY A 39 -5.79 1.14 11.68
N ALA A 40 -5.74 1.90 10.58
CA ALA A 40 -5.54 1.33 9.26
C ALA A 40 -4.05 1.31 8.96
N ALA A 41 -3.38 0.18 9.23
CA ALA A 41 -2.08 -0.08 8.65
C ALA A 41 -2.16 0.21 7.14
N PRO A 42 -1.16 0.88 6.54
CA PRO A 42 -1.17 1.10 5.10
C PRO A 42 -1.30 -0.28 4.46
N ALA A 43 -2.41 -0.50 3.75
CA ALA A 43 -2.53 -1.66 2.88
C ALA A 43 -1.39 -1.52 1.89
N GLY A 44 -0.29 -2.23 2.17
CA GLY A 44 0.97 -2.08 1.46
C GLY A 44 0.67 -2.08 -0.02
N ALA A 45 1.27 -1.11 -0.73
CA ALA A 45 1.20 -0.99 -2.17
C ALA A 45 1.12 -2.38 -2.78
N ALA A 46 -0.07 -2.76 -3.24
CA ALA A 46 -0.28 -4.05 -3.84
C ALA A 46 0.53 -4.02 -5.13
N VAL A 47 1.77 -4.52 -5.06
CA VAL A 47 2.56 -4.82 -6.24
C VAL A 47 1.71 -5.83 -7.00
N ALA A 48 1.03 -5.35 -8.04
CA ALA A 48 0.24 -6.17 -8.94
C ALA A 48 1.21 -7.19 -9.55
N ARG A 49 1.28 -8.38 -8.95
CA ARG A 49 2.04 -9.49 -9.49
C ARG A 49 1.34 -9.86 -10.81
N PRO A 50 2.04 -9.87 -11.95
CA PRO A 50 1.40 -10.21 -13.21
C PRO A 50 0.79 -11.60 -13.08
N ALA A 51 -0.49 -11.71 -13.38
CA ALA A 51 -1.19 -12.98 -13.45
C ALA A 51 -0.51 -13.82 -14.55
N GLY A 52 0.31 -14.79 -14.14
CA GLY A 52 0.81 -15.81 -15.04
C GLY A 52 -0.38 -16.58 -15.63
N PRO A 53 -0.34 -16.97 -16.91
CA PRO A 53 -1.47 -17.62 -17.55
C PRO A 53 -1.78 -18.93 -16.85
N ALA A 54 -3.03 -19.07 -16.42
CA ALA A 54 -3.60 -20.32 -15.93
C ALA A 54 -3.59 -21.35 -17.07
N ALA A 55 -2.65 -22.30 -17.02
CA ALA A 55 -2.73 -23.51 -17.84
C ALA A 55 -3.67 -24.48 -17.14
N THR A 56 -4.94 -24.38 -17.54
CA THR A 56 -5.93 -25.45 -17.78
C THR A 56 -5.58 -26.83 -17.23
N GLY A 57 -6.45 -27.30 -16.32
CA GLY A 57 -6.39 -28.67 -15.83
C GLY A 57 -6.65 -29.71 -16.92
N GLU A 58 -6.08 -30.89 -16.69
CA GLU A 58 -6.47 -32.12 -17.38
C GLU A 58 -7.01 -33.12 -16.32
N PRO A 59 -8.28 -33.55 -16.42
CA PRO A 59 -8.85 -34.55 -15.53
C PRO A 59 -8.35 -35.94 -15.95
N GLY A 60 -7.29 -36.41 -15.27
CA GLY A 60 -6.80 -37.78 -15.35
C GLY A 60 -7.80 -38.75 -14.72
N ARG A 61 -8.60 -39.38 -15.58
CA ARG A 61 -9.56 -40.45 -15.32
C ARG A 61 -8.86 -41.74 -14.84
N ALA A 62 -9.63 -42.56 -14.10
CA ALA A 62 -9.45 -44.00 -13.80
C ALA A 62 -8.63 -44.31 -12.52
N THR A 63 -8.95 -45.29 -11.67
CA THR A 63 -9.88 -46.43 -11.73
C THR A 63 -9.94 -47.11 -10.34
N ALA A 64 -11.14 -47.51 -9.88
CA ALA A 64 -11.50 -48.71 -9.07
C ALA A 64 -10.73 -49.00 -7.73
N ALA A 65 -11.23 -49.74 -6.74
CA ALA A 65 -12.26 -50.79 -6.66
C ALA A 65 -12.62 -51.05 -5.16
N PRO A 66 -13.51 -52.01 -4.82
CA PRO A 66 -14.39 -52.00 -3.63
C PRO A 66 -13.74 -52.33 -2.28
#